data_AF-A0A258Q2M0-F1
#
_entry.id   AF-A0A258Q2M0-F1
#
_cell.length_a   1.000
_cell.length_b   1.000
_cell.length_c   1.000
_cell.angle_alpha   90.00
_cell.angle_beta   90.00
_cell.angle_gamma   90.00
#
_symmetry.space_group_name_H-M   'P 1'
#
loop_
_entity.id
_entity.type
_entity.pdbx_description
1 polymer ?
#
loop_
_entity_poly.entity_id
_entity_poly.type
_entity_poly.pdbx_seq_one_letter_code
_entity_poly.pdbx_strand_id
1 'polypeptide(L)' 'MNVPLSEALRFWAKLGFISFGGPAGQIAVLHQELVEKRRWISERRFLHALNYCMLL' A
#
# COMPACT_ATOMS: atom_id res chain seq x y z
N MET A 1 -27.50 -5.95 20.73
CA MET A 1 -26.77 -5.08 19.78
C MET A 1 -26.29 -5.97 18.63
N ASN A 2 -27.10 -6.14 17.58
CA ASN A 2 -26.81 -7.07 16.48
C ASN A 2 -26.40 -6.26 15.25
N VAL A 3 -25.12 -5.90 15.16
CA VAL A 3 -24.60 -5.22 13.97
C VAL A 3 -24.59 -6.25 12.83
N PRO A 4 -25.33 -6.04 11.73
CA PRO A 4 -25.34 -6.97 10.62
C PRO A 4 -23.95 -7.01 9.97
N LEU A 5 -23.49 -8.22 9.63
CA LEU A 5 -22.16 -8.44 9.03
C LEU A 5 -21.92 -7.59 7.77
N SER A 6 -22.97 -7.28 7.01
CA SER A 6 -22.91 -6.42 5.83
C SER A 6 -22.53 -4.97 6.17
N GLU A 7 -22.98 -4.45 7.30
CA GLU A 7 -22.67 -3.10 7.76
C GLU A 7 -21.22 -3.02 8.27
N ALA A 8 -20.80 -4.04 9.03
CA ALA A 8 -19.40 -4.18 9.43
C ALA A 8 -18.47 -4.29 8.21
N LEU A 9 -18.79 -5.15 7.23
CA LEU A 9 -18.01 -5.32 6.00
C LEU A 9 -17.91 -4.02 5.20
N ARG A 10 -19.01 -3.25 5.07
CA ARG A 10 -19.00 -1.98 4.35
C ARG A 10 -18.17 -0.91 5.08
N PHE A 11 -18.21 -0.90 6.41
CA PHE A 11 -17.39 -0.02 7.23
C PHE A 11 -15.90 -0.35 7.10
N TRP A 12 -15.53 -1.62 7.25
CA TRP A 12 -14.13 -2.07 7.08
C TRP A 12 -13.62 -1.88 5.65
N ALA A 13 -14.46 -2.09 4.62
CA ALA A 13 -14.10 -1.79 3.24
C ALA A 13 -13.83 -0.29 3.04
N LYS A 14 -14.71 0.58 3.54
CA LYS A 14 -14.52 2.04 3.49
C LYS A 14 -13.30 2.49 4.29
N LEU A 15 -13.02 1.86 5.42
CA LEU A 15 -11.83 2.10 6.24
C LEU A 15 -10.54 1.64 5.53
N GLY A 16 -10.59 0.55 4.75
CA GLY A 16 -9.50 0.10 3.89
C GLY A 16 -9.19 1.06 2.74
N PHE A 17 -10.19 1.80 2.25
CA PHE A 17 -10.01 2.88 1.27
C PHE A 17 -9.46 4.19 1.88
N ILE A 18 -9.50 4.35 3.21
CA ILE A 18 -9.09 5.58 3.92
C ILE A 18 -7.79 5.38 4.73
N SER A 19 -7.48 4.16 5.18
CA SER A 19 -6.11 3.79 5.52
C SER A 19 -5.29 3.93 4.24
N PHE A 20 -4.16 4.63 4.27
CA PHE A 20 -3.21 4.65 3.15
C PHE A 20 -2.76 3.21 2.81
N GLY A 21 -3.54 2.50 1.98
CA GLY A 21 -3.31 1.22 1.31
C GLY A 21 -2.61 0.07 2.06
N GLY A 22 -2.50 0.10 3.39
CA GLY A 22 -1.59 -0.79 4.11
C GLY A 22 -0.13 -0.65 3.64
N PRO A 23 0.73 -1.66 3.83
CA PRO A 23 2.10 -1.67 3.33
C PRO A 23 2.17 -1.37 1.82
N ALA A 24 1.18 -1.82 1.06
CA ALA A 24 1.10 -1.60 -0.39
C ALA A 24 0.90 -0.10 -0.74
N GLY A 25 0.10 0.64 0.02
CA GLY A 25 -0.06 2.08 -0.16
C GLY A 25 1.23 2.84 0.14
N GLN A 26 1.96 2.44 1.18
CA GLN A 26 3.26 3.02 1.52
C GLN A 26 4.31 2.72 0.44
N ILE A 27 4.33 1.50 -0.10
CA ILE A 27 5.20 1.11 -1.23
C ILE A 27 4.90 1.96 -2.47
N ALA A 28 3.63 2.19 -2.79
CA ALA A 28 3.22 3.00 -3.95
C ALA A 28 3.66 4.46 -3.81
N VAL A 29 3.52 5.05 -2.62
CA VAL A 29 4.00 6.41 -2.34
C VAL A 29 5.53 6.49 -2.42
N LEU A 30 6.23 5.48 -1.88
CA LEU A 30 7.69 5.39 -2.00
C LEU A 30 8.12 5.31 -3.47
N HIS A 31 7.46 4.50 -4.29
CA HIS A 31 7.76 4.39 -5.72
C HIS A 31 7.57 5.74 -6.43
N GLN A 32 6.42 6.38 -6.22
CA GLN A 32 6.09 7.65 -6.88
C GLN A 32 7.07 8.77 -6.49
N GLU A 33 7.46 8.87 -5.22
CA GLU A 33 8.39 9.90 -4.78
C GLU A 33 9.85 9.59 -5.18
N LEU A 34 10.32 8.35 -4.98
CA LEU A 34 11.74 7.98 -5.16
C LEU A 34 12.11 7.68 -6.61
N VAL A 35 11.21 7.07 -7.37
CA VAL A 35 11.45 6.64 -8.76
C VAL A 35 10.92 7.69 -9.73
N GLU A 36 9.66 8.10 -9.62
CA GLU A 36 9.06 8.99 -10.62
C GLU A 36 9.45 10.46 -10.42
N LYS A 37 9.17 11.02 -9.23
CA LYS A 37 9.42 12.46 -8.99
C LYS A 37 10.89 12.79 -8.82
N ARG A 38 11.59 12.08 -7.93
CA ARG A 38 12.98 12.41 -7.57
C ARG A 38 14.02 11.65 -8.38
N ARG A 39 13.66 10.54 -9.04
CA ARG A 39 14.55 9.69 -9.85
C ARG A 39 15.86 9.29 -9.13
N TRP A 40 15.81 9.15 -7.81
CA TRP A 40 16.98 8.76 -7.00
C TRP A 40 17.36 7.28 -7.20
N ILE A 41 16.38 6.48 -7.58
CA ILE A 41 16.51 5.04 -7.75
C ILE A 41 15.78 4.67 -9.05
N SER A 42 16.39 3.82 -9.86
CA SER A 42 15.73 3.29 -11.05
C SER A 42 14.65 2.26 -10.65
N GLU A 43 13.61 2.16 -11.47
CA GLU A 43 12.47 1.26 -11.24
C GLU A 43 12.90 -0.19 -10.98
N ARG A 44 13.87 -0.71 -11.75
CA ARG A 44 14.46 -2.04 -11.51
C ARG A 44 15.05 -2.20 -10.11
N ARG A 45 15.75 -1.19 -9.61
CA ARG A 45 16.43 -1.25 -8.31
C ARG A 45 15.43 -1.11 -7.16
N PHE A 46 14.36 -0.34 -7.36
CA PHE A 46 13.22 -0.28 -6.44
C PHE A 46 12.51 -1.64 -6.34
N LEU A 47 12.18 -2.26 -7.48
CA LEU A 47 11.52 -3.57 -7.51
C LEU A 47 12.40 -4.68 -6.92
N HIS A 48 13.72 -4.66 -7.13
CA HIS A 48 14.64 -5.59 -6.47
C HIS A 48 14.60 -5.46 -4.93
N ALA A 49 14.66 -4.24 -4.41
CA ALA A 49 14.58 -4.00 -2.97
C ALA A 49 13.23 -4.41 -2.40
N LEU A 50 12.15 -4.14 -3.14
CA LEU A 50 10.80 -4.54 -2.77
C LEU A 50 10.65 -6.06 -2.68
N ASN A 51 11.15 -6.77 -3.69
CA ASN A 51 11.09 -8.23 -3.76
C ASN A 51 11.95 -8.88 -2.66
N TYR A 52 13.06 -8.24 -2.27
CA TYR A 52 13.85 -8.65 -1.11
C TYR A 52 13.08 -8.51 0.20
N CYS A 53 12.35 -7.41 0.39
CA CYS A 53 11.54 -7.19 1.60
C CYS A 53 10.32 -8.12 1.71
N MET A 54 9.79 -8.65 0.60
CA MET A 54 8.65 -9.59 0.61
C MET A 54 9.08 -11.06 0.77
N LEU A 55 10.36 -11.38 0.69
CA LEU A 55 10.92 -12.74 0.82
C LEU A 55 11.14 -13.18 2.28
N LEU A 56 10.87 -12.29 3.25
CA LEU A 56 11.11 -12.45 4.69
C LEU A 56 9.78 -12.57 5.44
#